data_AF-A0A0R2XGL5-F1
#
_entry.id   AF-A0A0R2XGL5-F1
#
_cell.length_a   1.000
_cell.length_b   1.000
_cell.length_c   1.000
_cell.angle_alpha   90.00
_cell.angle_beta   90.00
_cell.angle_gamma   90.00
#
_symmetry.space_group_name_H-M   'P 1'
#
loop_
_entity.id
_entity.type
_entity.pdbx_description
1 polymer ?
#
loop_
_entity_poly.entity_id
_entity_poly.type
_entity_poly.pdbx_seq_one_letter_code
_entity_poly.pdbx_strand_id
1 'polypeptide(L)'
;MIKIFDTFQLKSKLLPVVALVCVVPFVATWGASRTRTFRSTEKVYQAPEVVYKLSPFDLVRVSVYGQDDLECEQRISDKGILSMPLLGGILVGNSTVSEAEDLVEQVFVQQQYLRNPVVSISIQEFAPKMVTILGEVEQPGAVAIPPGQNGIPLLVAVAGAGGFTGIAKLNQVRVTRAPRGASAQQIDLVNVGE
;
A
#
# COMPACT_ATOMS: atom_id res chain seq x y z
N MET A 1 -18.60 -39.70 38.86
CA MET A 1 -17.69 -40.78 39.31
C MET A 1 -18.05 -42.03 38.51
N ILE A 2 -17.12 -42.61 37.71
CA ILE A 2 -16.42 -43.91 38.00
C ILE A 2 -17.33 -45.13 37.68
N LYS A 3 -16.99 -46.25 37.00
CA LYS A 3 -15.84 -46.84 36.25
C LYS A 3 -16.36 -48.12 35.51
N ILE A 4 -15.77 -48.79 34.51
CA ILE A 4 -14.63 -48.57 33.57
C ILE A 4 -14.76 -49.59 32.37
N PHE A 5 -14.23 -49.31 31.17
CA PHE A 5 -13.87 -50.28 30.08
C PHE A 5 -15.02 -51.08 29.37
N ASP A 6 -14.83 -51.79 28.24
CA ASP A 6 -13.61 -52.13 27.47
C ASP A 6 -13.78 -52.20 25.93
N THR A 7 -12.66 -52.34 25.23
CA THR A 7 -12.49 -52.48 23.77
C THR A 7 -12.20 -53.93 23.38
N PHE A 8 -12.95 -54.59 22.48
CA PHE A 8 -12.44 -55.85 21.89
C PHE A 8 -12.96 -56.26 20.48
N GLN A 9 -12.09 -56.02 19.49
CA GLN A 9 -11.64 -56.95 18.42
C GLN A 9 -12.60 -57.99 17.75
N LEU A 10 -12.78 -57.78 16.43
CA LEU A 10 -12.24 -58.63 15.34
C LEU A 10 -12.61 -60.13 15.22
N LYS A 11 -13.30 -60.48 14.11
CA LYS A 11 -13.15 -61.70 13.24
C LYS A 11 -14.20 -61.62 12.12
N SER A 12 -13.91 -61.52 10.82
CA SER A 12 -13.11 -62.35 9.91
C SER A 12 -13.74 -63.71 9.53
N LYS A 13 -13.65 -64.04 8.22
CA LYS A 13 -14.19 -65.17 7.43
C LYS A 13 -15.37 -64.79 6.51
N LEU A 14 -15.54 -65.29 5.28
CA LEU A 14 -14.68 -65.84 4.21
C LEU A 14 -15.66 -66.11 3.02
N LEU A 15 -15.17 -66.23 1.78
CA LEU A 15 -15.98 -66.37 0.54
C LEU A 15 -16.59 -67.79 0.37
N PRO A 16 -17.58 -68.02 -0.53
CA PRO A 16 -17.37 -68.26 -1.99
C PRO A 16 -18.27 -67.35 -2.89
N VAL A 17 -18.01 -66.98 -4.16
CA VAL A 17 -17.45 -67.63 -5.38
C VAL A 17 -18.51 -68.29 -6.31
N VAL A 18 -18.73 -67.64 -7.48
CA VAL A 18 -19.17 -68.13 -8.82
C VAL A 18 -20.68 -68.26 -9.18
N ALA A 19 -20.93 -68.02 -10.48
CA ALA A 19 -22.15 -68.18 -11.32
C ALA A 19 -23.07 -66.93 -11.46
N LEU A 20 -23.61 -66.56 -12.64
CA LEU A 20 -23.37 -66.93 -14.05
C LEU A 20 -24.06 -65.88 -14.99
N VAL A 21 -23.37 -65.43 -16.05
CA VAL A 21 -23.86 -64.87 -17.35
C VAL A 21 -25.17 -64.05 -17.41
N CYS A 22 -25.06 -62.80 -17.90
CA CYS A 22 -25.99 -62.25 -18.90
C CYS A 22 -25.35 -61.17 -19.78
N VAL A 23 -25.80 -61.05 -21.03
CA VAL A 23 -25.13 -60.33 -22.13
C VAL A 23 -25.87 -59.04 -22.47
N VAL A 24 -25.14 -57.92 -22.59
CA VAL A 24 -25.59 -56.74 -23.36
C VAL A 24 -24.38 -56.03 -24.01
N PRO A 25 -24.31 -55.87 -25.35
CA PRO A 25 -23.26 -55.10 -25.99
C PRO A 25 -23.69 -53.63 -26.12
N PHE A 26 -23.36 -52.79 -25.12
CA PHE A 26 -23.58 -51.35 -25.23
C PHE A 26 -22.33 -50.66 -25.78
N VAL A 27 -22.42 -50.18 -27.03
CA VAL A 27 -21.33 -49.44 -27.69
C VAL A 27 -21.20 -48.05 -27.07
N ALA A 28 -20.37 -47.93 -26.05
CA ALA A 28 -20.00 -46.65 -25.45
C ALA A 28 -18.84 -46.01 -26.23
N THR A 29 -19.17 -45.14 -27.18
CA THR A 29 -18.20 -44.37 -27.97
C THR A 29 -17.31 -43.53 -27.06
N TRP A 30 -16.00 -43.81 -27.04
CA TRP A 30 -15.06 -43.25 -26.06
C TRP A 30 -14.62 -41.82 -26.44
N GLY A 31 -15.53 -40.86 -26.22
CA GLY A 31 -15.28 -39.42 -26.39
C GLY A 31 -14.38 -38.85 -25.28
N ALA A 32 -13.09 -39.16 -25.31
CA ALA A 32 -12.10 -38.62 -24.38
C ALA A 32 -11.81 -37.14 -24.66
N SER A 33 -12.76 -36.27 -24.31
CA SER A 33 -12.64 -34.81 -24.37
C SER A 33 -11.55 -34.34 -23.42
N ARG A 34 -10.33 -34.26 -23.92
CA ARG A 34 -9.13 -33.83 -23.20
C ARG A 34 -9.21 -32.33 -22.95
N THR A 35 -9.98 -31.93 -21.93
CA THR A 35 -10.00 -30.56 -21.41
C THR A 35 -8.59 -30.19 -20.97
N ARG A 36 -7.84 -29.54 -21.86
CA ARG A 36 -6.65 -28.77 -21.49
C ARG A 36 -7.13 -27.72 -20.50
N THR A 37 -6.89 -27.97 -19.21
CA THR A 37 -7.04 -26.97 -18.17
C THR A 37 -6.10 -25.83 -18.52
N PHE A 38 -6.68 -24.74 -19.03
CA PHE A 38 -5.96 -23.52 -19.32
C PHE A 38 -5.55 -22.94 -17.95
N ARG A 39 -4.32 -23.26 -17.52
CA ARG A 39 -3.74 -22.71 -16.29
C ARG A 39 -3.36 -21.27 -16.59
N SER A 40 -4.34 -20.37 -16.55
CA SER A 40 -4.13 -18.93 -16.60
C SER A 40 -3.30 -18.50 -15.40
N THR A 41 -1.99 -18.35 -15.62
CA THR A 41 -1.12 -17.60 -14.73
C THR A 41 -1.38 -16.11 -14.93
N GLU A 42 -2.55 -15.65 -14.49
CA GLU A 42 -2.82 -14.22 -14.38
C GLU A 42 -1.87 -13.66 -13.32
N LYS A 43 -0.84 -12.97 -13.80
CA LYS A 43 0.05 -12.17 -12.98
C LYS A 43 -0.76 -10.97 -12.48
N VAL A 44 -1.46 -11.16 -11.36
CA VAL A 44 -2.19 -10.07 -10.68
C VAL A 44 -1.19 -8.94 -10.46
N TYR A 45 -1.44 -7.80 -11.10
CA TYR A 45 -0.63 -6.61 -10.92
C TYR A 45 -1.22 -5.84 -9.74
N GLN A 46 -0.83 -6.22 -8.51
CA GLN A 46 -1.08 -5.36 -7.36
C GLN A 46 -0.42 -4.00 -7.63
N ALA A 47 -1.24 -2.96 -7.80
CA ALA A 47 -0.76 -1.59 -7.73
C ALA A 47 -0.10 -1.37 -6.36
N PRO A 48 1.05 -0.67 -6.29
CA PRO A 48 1.68 -0.39 -5.01
C PRO A 48 0.75 0.45 -4.14
N GLU A 49 0.55 0.03 -2.90
CA GLU A 49 -0.25 0.77 -1.93
C GLU A 49 0.49 2.06 -1.55
N VAL A 50 -0.01 3.21 -2.03
CA VAL A 50 0.61 4.51 -1.81
C VAL A 50 0.19 5.04 -0.44
N VAL A 51 0.86 4.55 0.60
CA VAL A 51 0.66 5.03 1.97
C VAL A 51 1.17 6.47 2.09
N TYR A 52 0.31 7.38 2.57
CA TYR A 52 0.70 8.77 2.74
C TYR A 52 1.76 8.94 3.83
N LYS A 53 2.78 9.75 3.52
CA LYS A 53 3.83 10.17 4.45
C LYS A 53 3.71 11.66 4.74
N LEU A 54 3.66 12.00 6.02
CA LEU A 54 3.57 13.37 6.52
C LEU A 54 4.67 14.22 5.91
N SER A 55 4.24 15.31 5.29
CA SER A 55 5.10 16.23 4.57
C SER A 55 5.22 17.53 5.37
N PRO A 56 6.41 18.17 5.40
CA PRO A 56 6.52 19.51 5.93
C PRO A 56 5.57 20.47 5.19
N PHE A 57 5.00 21.40 5.95
CA PHE A 57 3.85 22.25 5.60
C PHE A 57 2.45 21.60 5.60
N ASP A 58 2.30 20.29 5.88
CA ASP A 58 0.99 19.72 6.20
C ASP A 58 0.45 20.35 7.51
N LEU A 59 -0.84 20.67 7.55
CA LEU A 59 -1.53 21.10 8.77
C LEU A 59 -2.13 19.87 9.45
N VAL A 60 -1.70 19.57 10.67
CA VAL A 60 -2.18 18.42 11.44
C VAL A 60 -2.83 18.87 12.73
N ARG A 61 -3.94 18.22 13.08
CA ARG A 61 -4.58 18.31 14.40
C ARG A 61 -4.25 17.02 15.15
N VAL A 62 -3.56 17.18 16.27
CA VAL A 62 -3.19 16.11 17.20
C VAL A 62 -4.13 16.19 18.38
N SER A 63 -4.77 15.06 18.72
CA SER A 63 -5.55 14.90 19.94
C SER A 63 -4.98 13.79 20.80
N VAL A 64 -5.09 13.95 22.12
CA VAL A 64 -4.65 12.94 23.10
C VAL A 64 -5.89 12.55 23.91
N TYR A 65 -6.23 11.26 23.91
CA TYR A 65 -7.50 10.81 24.47
C TYR A 65 -7.63 11.16 25.97
N GLY A 66 -8.68 11.91 26.30
CA GLY A 66 -8.96 12.38 27.66
C GLY A 66 -8.02 13.48 28.17
N GLN A 67 -7.30 14.18 27.28
CA GLN A 67 -6.40 15.29 27.59
C GLN A 67 -6.60 16.46 26.61
N ASP A 68 -7.76 17.12 26.71
CA ASP A 68 -8.16 18.22 25.81
C ASP A 68 -7.17 19.40 25.86
N ASP A 69 -6.51 19.64 27.01
CA ASP A 69 -5.46 20.66 27.18
C ASP A 69 -4.18 20.39 26.34
N LEU A 70 -4.02 19.17 25.82
CA LEU A 70 -2.92 18.76 24.94
C LEU A 70 -3.33 18.69 23.46
N GLU A 71 -4.60 18.94 23.15
CA GLU A 71 -5.05 19.03 21.75
C GLU A 71 -4.45 20.27 21.08
N CYS A 72 -3.83 20.07 19.92
CA CYS A 72 -3.22 21.17 19.18
C CYS A 72 -3.39 20.99 17.66
N GLU A 73 -3.66 22.09 16.97
CA GLU A 73 -3.63 22.17 15.52
C GLU A 73 -2.38 22.97 15.11
N GLN A 74 -1.44 22.31 14.44
CA GLN A 74 -0.15 22.91 14.09
C GLN A 74 0.36 22.42 12.73
N ARG A 75 0.93 23.36 11.96
CA ARG A 75 1.57 23.07 10.69
C ARG A 75 2.97 22.52 10.91
N ILE A 76 3.30 21.40 10.24
CA ILE A 76 4.62 20.77 10.31
C ILE A 76 5.66 21.74 9.73
N SER A 77 6.73 21.98 10.49
CA SER A 77 7.83 22.88 10.11
C SER A 77 8.58 22.40 8.86
N ASP A 78 9.35 23.28 8.22
CA ASP A 78 10.12 23.01 6.98
C ASP A 78 11.07 21.80 7.09
N LYS A 79 11.59 21.56 8.30
CA LYS A 79 12.44 20.43 8.71
C LYS A 79 11.68 19.13 9.02
N GLY A 80 10.35 19.11 8.88
CA GLY A 80 9.53 17.95 9.25
C GLY A 80 9.26 17.85 10.75
N ILE A 81 9.40 18.95 11.49
CA ILE A 81 9.20 19.00 12.95
C ILE A 81 7.77 19.43 13.25
N LEU A 82 7.05 18.62 14.01
CA LEU A 82 5.77 18.94 14.63
C LEU A 82 6.05 19.47 16.04
N SER A 83 5.51 20.63 16.38
CA SER A 83 5.59 21.16 17.74
C SER A 83 4.31 20.79 18.49
N MET A 84 4.44 20.40 19.76
CA MET A 84 3.32 20.07 20.65
C MET A 84 3.49 20.71 22.03
N PRO A 85 2.39 20.99 22.74
CA PRO A 85 2.42 21.31 24.17
C PRO A 85 3.19 20.24 24.96
N LEU A 86 3.92 20.66 26.00
CA LEU A 86 4.83 19.86 26.84
C LEU A 86 6.05 19.24 26.11
N LEU A 87 5.86 18.59 24.96
CA LEU A 87 6.91 17.83 24.28
C LEU A 87 7.88 18.68 23.45
N GLY A 88 7.47 19.89 23.06
CA GLY A 88 8.25 20.73 22.14
C GLY A 88 8.26 20.14 20.73
N GLY A 89 9.42 20.15 20.07
CA GLY A 89 9.56 19.74 18.67
C GLY A 89 9.91 18.26 18.48
N ILE A 90 9.04 17.52 17.80
CA ILE A 90 9.17 16.09 17.46
C ILE A 90 9.36 15.95 15.94
N LEU A 91 10.30 15.12 15.50
CA LEU A 91 10.51 14.85 14.07
C LEU A 91 9.49 13.80 13.57
N VAL A 92 8.55 14.23 12.74
CA VAL A 92 7.50 13.37 12.14
C VAL A 92 7.52 13.37 10.60
N GLY A 93 8.37 14.19 9.98
CA GLY A 93 8.48 14.29 8.53
C GLY A 93 8.96 13.00 7.87
N ASN A 94 8.26 12.58 6.81
CA ASN A 94 8.40 11.30 6.10
C ASN A 94 7.91 10.06 6.86
N SER A 95 7.41 10.20 8.09
CA SER A 95 6.66 9.13 8.78
C SER A 95 5.25 9.01 8.20
N THR A 96 4.65 7.82 8.28
CA THR A 96 3.20 7.66 8.10
C THR A 96 2.44 8.25 9.30
N VAL A 97 1.11 8.38 9.21
CA VAL A 97 0.28 8.89 10.32
C VAL A 97 0.42 7.99 11.56
N SER A 98 0.29 6.67 11.39
CA SER A 98 0.45 5.69 12.48
C SER A 98 1.87 5.67 13.04
N GLU A 99 2.91 5.75 12.20
CA GLU A 99 4.30 5.89 12.67
C GLU A 99 4.49 7.18 13.50
N ALA A 100 3.79 8.27 13.17
CA ALA A 100 3.86 9.52 13.92
C ALA A 100 3.06 9.47 15.23
N GLU A 101 1.92 8.80 15.26
CA GLU A 101 1.14 8.53 16.49
C GLU A 101 2.01 7.73 17.48
N ASP A 102 2.57 6.59 17.04
CA ASP A 102 3.48 5.75 17.83
C ASP A 102 4.69 6.54 18.38
N LEU A 103 5.29 7.42 17.57
CA LEU A 103 6.42 8.25 17.98
C LEU A 103 6.03 9.28 19.06
N VAL A 104 4.88 9.93 18.92
CA VAL A 104 4.39 10.91 19.91
C VAL A 104 4.03 10.22 21.23
N GLU A 105 3.37 9.06 21.19
CA GLU A 105 3.08 8.24 22.37
C GLU A 105 4.36 7.84 23.12
N GLN A 106 5.36 7.35 22.39
CA GLN A 106 6.66 6.98 22.96
C GLN A 106 7.33 8.17 23.65
N VAL A 107 7.30 9.37 23.06
CA VAL A 107 7.91 10.57 23.64
C VAL A 107 7.16 11.02 24.91
N PHE A 108 5.83 10.96 24.95
CA PHE A 108 5.03 11.23 26.15
C PHE A 108 5.38 10.28 27.32
N VAL A 109 5.59 9.00 27.04
CA VAL A 109 5.97 8.00 28.04
C VAL A 109 7.43 8.19 28.50
N GLN A 110 8.35 8.45 27.56
CA GLN A 110 9.77 8.67 27.88
C GLN A 110 10.00 9.91 28.76
N GLN A 111 9.27 10.99 28.52
CA GLN A 111 9.33 12.20 29.34
C GLN A 111 8.46 12.14 30.61
N GLN A 112 7.86 10.97 30.89
CA GLN A 112 7.06 10.67 32.08
C GLN A 112 5.81 11.55 32.28
N TYR A 113 5.33 12.22 31.22
CA TYR A 113 4.12 13.05 31.29
C TYR A 113 2.84 12.20 31.34
N LEU A 114 2.78 11.13 30.54
CA LEU A 114 1.62 10.24 30.44
C LEU A 114 2.08 8.78 30.48
N ARG A 115 1.28 7.91 31.11
CA ARG A 115 1.65 6.49 31.33
C ARG A 115 1.19 5.56 30.20
N ASN A 116 0.03 5.85 29.62
CA ASN A 116 -0.57 5.11 28.51
C ASN A 116 -1.41 6.10 27.69
N PRO A 117 -0.75 7.08 27.01
CA PRO A 117 -1.44 7.97 26.09
C PRO A 117 -2.07 7.15 24.96
N VAL A 118 -3.15 7.68 24.38
CA VAL A 118 -3.65 7.25 23.06
C VAL A 118 -3.72 8.52 22.23
N VAL A 119 -2.89 8.59 21.18
CA VAL A 119 -2.75 9.77 20.33
C VAL A 119 -3.47 9.52 19.02
N SER A 120 -4.18 10.53 18.50
CA SER A 120 -4.69 10.51 17.14
C SER A 120 -4.24 11.75 16.37
N ILE A 121 -3.67 11.54 15.18
CA ILE A 121 -3.19 12.59 14.28
C ILE A 121 -4.08 12.62 13.05
N SER A 122 -4.76 13.74 12.85
CA SER A 122 -5.61 13.99 11.69
C SER A 122 -5.02 15.10 10.81
N ILE A 123 -4.92 14.86 9.51
CA ILE A 123 -4.43 15.86 8.56
C ILE A 123 -5.62 16.74 8.15
N GLN A 124 -5.54 18.03 8.50
CA GLN A 124 -6.56 19.04 8.18
C GLN A 124 -6.31 19.65 6.80
N GLU A 125 -5.05 19.94 6.46
CA GLU A 125 -4.63 20.42 5.14
C GLU A 125 -3.36 19.69 4.69
N PHE A 126 -3.34 19.28 3.42
CA PHE A 126 -2.14 18.72 2.78
C PHE A 126 -1.30 19.82 2.16
N ALA A 127 0.03 19.75 2.32
CA ALA A 127 0.96 20.65 1.67
C ALA A 127 0.81 20.56 0.14
N PRO A 128 0.68 21.70 -0.57
CA PRO A 128 0.59 21.70 -2.03
C PRO A 128 1.91 21.21 -2.63
N LYS A 129 1.84 20.16 -3.44
CA LYS A 129 2.97 19.57 -4.16
C LYS A 129 2.74 19.70 -5.66
N MET A 130 3.80 19.95 -6.42
CA MET A 130 3.75 20.13 -7.88
C MET A 130 4.89 19.39 -8.55
N VAL A 131 4.65 18.91 -9.76
CA VAL A 131 5.65 18.30 -10.65
C VAL A 131 5.77 19.18 -11.89
N THR A 132 6.99 19.60 -12.24
CA THR A 132 7.24 20.34 -13.48
C THR A 132 7.48 19.35 -14.63
N ILE A 133 6.73 19.50 -15.71
CA ILE A 133 6.84 18.70 -16.93
C ILE A 133 7.33 19.60 -18.06
N LEU A 134 8.37 19.17 -18.75
CA LEU A 134 9.10 19.93 -19.77
C LEU A 134 9.39 19.05 -20.99
N GLY A 135 9.53 19.68 -22.15
CA GLY A 135 9.84 19.01 -23.41
C GLY A 135 8.58 18.75 -24.25
N GLU A 136 8.58 17.63 -24.98
CA GLU A 136 7.58 17.27 -25.99
C GLU A 136 6.27 16.74 -25.37
N VAL A 137 5.54 17.64 -24.71
CA VAL A 137 4.17 17.48 -24.22
C VAL A 137 3.29 18.63 -24.71
N GLU A 138 1.99 18.41 -24.81
CA GLU A 138 1.06 19.41 -25.35
C GLU A 138 1.02 20.71 -24.50
N GLN A 139 1.15 20.59 -23.17
CA GLN A 139 1.15 21.72 -22.24
C GLN A 139 2.31 21.60 -21.22
N PRO A 140 3.53 22.06 -21.56
CA PRO A 140 4.65 22.08 -20.61
C PRO A 140 4.38 23.08 -19.48
N GLY A 141 4.61 22.67 -18.23
CA GLY A 141 4.25 23.47 -17.06
C GLY A 141 4.30 22.70 -15.75
N ALA A 142 3.75 23.31 -14.70
CA ALA A 142 3.62 22.68 -13.37
C ALA A 142 2.25 21.99 -13.25
N VAL A 143 2.26 20.68 -12.99
CA VAL A 143 1.08 19.87 -12.70
C VAL A 143 0.97 19.67 -11.19
N ALA A 144 -0.19 19.99 -10.60
CA ALA A 144 -0.43 19.79 -9.18
C ALA A 144 -0.61 18.29 -8.85
N ILE A 145 -0.02 17.84 -7.75
CA ILE A 145 -0.27 16.51 -7.18
C ILE A 145 -1.56 16.60 -6.33
N PRO A 146 -2.51 15.65 -6.46
CA PRO A 146 -3.70 15.62 -5.61
C PRO A 146 -3.35 15.56 -4.11
N PRO A 147 -4.15 16.21 -3.23
CA PRO A 147 -3.99 16.10 -1.79
C PRO A 147 -4.09 14.63 -1.34
N GLY A 148 -3.42 14.28 -0.23
CA GLY A 148 -3.34 12.90 0.25
C GLY A 148 -2.36 12.00 -0.53
N GLN A 149 -1.58 12.54 -1.47
CA GLN A 149 -0.56 11.78 -2.20
C GLN A 149 0.85 12.38 -2.03
N ASN A 150 1.87 11.51 -2.03
CA ASN A 150 3.28 11.94 -2.04
C ASN A 150 3.86 12.02 -3.47
N GLY A 151 3.16 11.42 -4.44
CA GLY A 151 3.54 11.41 -5.86
C GLY A 151 2.40 10.86 -6.70
N ILE A 152 2.41 11.19 -7.99
CA ILE A 152 1.53 10.63 -9.01
C ILE A 152 2.34 9.75 -9.97
N PRO A 153 1.74 8.71 -10.58
CA PRO A 153 2.43 7.93 -11.61
C PRO A 153 2.71 8.79 -12.85
N LEU A 154 3.85 8.53 -13.50
CA LEU A 154 4.36 9.33 -14.62
C LEU A 154 3.32 9.55 -15.74
N LEU A 155 2.54 8.51 -16.08
CA LEU A 155 1.51 8.60 -17.11
C LEU A 155 0.37 9.57 -16.73
N VAL A 156 -0.03 9.63 -15.46
CA VAL A 156 -1.04 10.59 -14.96
C VAL A 156 -0.47 12.01 -14.95
N ALA A 157 0.81 12.16 -14.62
CA ALA A 157 1.49 13.46 -14.71
C ALA A 157 1.47 13.99 -16.15
N VAL A 158 1.89 13.18 -17.13
CA VAL A 158 1.91 13.56 -18.55
C VAL A 158 0.50 13.77 -19.10
N ALA A 159 -0.50 12.97 -18.71
CA ALA A 159 -1.90 13.22 -19.06
C ALA A 159 -2.41 14.56 -18.51
N GLY A 160 -1.97 14.97 -17.32
CA GLY A 160 -2.23 16.30 -16.75
C GLY A 160 -1.58 17.46 -17.52
N ALA A 161 -0.53 17.17 -18.31
CA ALA A 161 0.08 18.10 -19.28
C ALA A 161 -0.48 17.95 -20.71
N GLY A 162 -1.66 17.34 -20.87
CA GLY A 162 -2.33 17.16 -22.16
C GLY A 162 -1.83 15.99 -23.01
N GLY A 163 -0.84 15.22 -22.54
CA GLY A 163 -0.24 14.11 -23.27
C GLY A 163 1.09 14.44 -23.95
N PHE A 164 1.66 13.44 -24.63
CA PHE A 164 2.87 13.59 -25.44
C PHE A 164 2.54 14.14 -26.84
N THR A 165 3.41 15.00 -27.39
CA THR A 165 3.28 15.44 -28.78
C THR A 165 3.60 14.29 -29.75
N GLY A 166 3.13 14.38 -31.00
CA GLY A 166 3.38 13.35 -32.03
C GLY A 166 4.86 13.14 -32.42
N ILE A 167 5.77 14.00 -31.95
CA ILE A 167 7.23 13.89 -32.17
C ILE A 167 8.01 13.48 -30.91
N ALA A 168 7.30 13.23 -29.79
CA ALA A 168 7.90 12.88 -28.52
C ALA A 168 8.60 11.52 -28.52
N LYS A 169 9.78 11.45 -27.91
CA LYS A 169 10.53 10.20 -27.72
C LYS A 169 10.07 9.47 -26.46
N LEU A 170 9.03 8.65 -26.58
CA LEU A 170 8.46 7.85 -25.49
C LEU A 170 9.47 6.94 -24.78
N ASN A 171 10.57 6.58 -25.46
CA ASN A 171 11.66 5.77 -24.95
C ASN A 171 12.79 6.55 -24.25
N GLN A 172 12.67 7.87 -24.11
CA GLN A 172 13.70 8.74 -23.50
C GLN A 172 13.10 9.70 -22.46
N VAL A 173 12.12 9.26 -21.67
CA VAL A 173 11.57 10.09 -20.59
C VAL A 173 12.53 10.10 -19.40
N ARG A 174 12.88 11.31 -18.93
CA ARG A 174 13.79 11.55 -17.82
C ARG A 174 13.03 12.09 -16.61
N VAL A 175 13.04 11.37 -15.50
CA VAL A 175 12.46 11.82 -14.23
C VAL A 175 13.58 12.24 -13.30
N THR A 176 13.65 13.54 -13.01
CA THR A 176 14.63 14.12 -12.08
C THR A 176 13.97 14.38 -10.73
N ARG A 177 14.42 13.69 -9.66
CA ARG A 177 14.02 13.97 -8.28
C ARG A 177 15.16 14.65 -7.54
N ALA A 178 14.92 15.82 -6.97
CA ALA A 178 15.87 16.52 -6.12
C ALA A 178 15.59 16.18 -4.64
N PRO A 179 16.41 15.35 -3.96
CA PRO A 179 16.28 15.13 -2.53
C PRO A 179 16.57 16.44 -1.76
N ARG A 180 15.74 16.72 -0.76
CA ARG A 180 15.80 17.95 0.06
C ARG A 180 17.17 18.01 0.77
N GLY A 181 18.06 18.88 0.30
CA GLY A 181 19.38 19.11 0.92
C GLY A 181 20.55 18.29 0.37
N ALA A 182 20.40 17.51 -0.70
CA ALA A 182 21.52 16.82 -1.34
C ALA A 182 21.65 17.14 -2.83
N SER A 183 22.88 17.36 -3.29
CA SER A 183 23.22 17.68 -4.69
C SER A 183 22.98 16.51 -5.66
N ALA A 184 22.72 15.32 -5.14
CA ALA A 184 22.48 14.10 -5.91
C ALA A 184 21.05 14.08 -6.44
N GLN A 185 20.83 14.68 -7.61
CA GLN A 185 19.61 14.48 -8.38
C GLN A 185 19.49 13.00 -8.78
N GLN A 186 18.44 12.31 -8.33
CA GLN A 186 18.11 10.99 -8.87
C GLN A 186 17.50 11.20 -10.26
N ILE A 187 18.13 10.61 -11.28
CA ILE A 187 17.70 10.71 -12.67
C ILE A 187 17.30 9.31 -13.14
N ASP A 188 16.00 9.02 -13.10
CA ASP A 188 15.46 7.78 -13.64
C ASP A 188 15.18 7.96 -15.14
N LEU A 189 15.69 7.06 -15.98
CA LEU A 189 15.27 6.94 -17.38
C LEU A 189 14.14 5.92 -17.45
N VAL A 190 12.96 6.37 -17.87
CA VAL A 190 11.75 5.55 -17.96
C VAL A 190 11.35 5.41 -19.42
N ASN A 191 11.20 4.18 -19.89
CA ASN A 191 10.51 3.92 -21.15
C ASN A 191 8.99 3.92 -20.88
N VAL A 192 8.25 4.73 -21.63
CA VAL A 192 6.78 4.83 -21.55
C VAL A 192 6.13 4.23 -22.82
N GLY A 193 6.91 3.80 -23.80
CA GLY A 193 6.44 3.06 -24.97
C GLY A 193 6.72 1.56 -24.87
N GLU A 194 5.66 0.77 -24.69
CA GLU A 194 5.55 -0.63 -25.14
C GLU A 194 4.38 -0.74 -26.13
#